data_AF-A0A378L6P9-F1
#
_entry.id   AF-A0A378L6P9-F1
#
_cell.length_a   1.000
_cell.length_b   1.000
_cell.length_c   1.000
_cell.angle_alpha   90.00
_cell.angle_beta   90.00
_cell.angle_gamma   90.00
#
_symmetry.space_group_name_H-M   'P 1'
#
loop_
_entity.id
_entity.type
_entity.pdbx_description
1 polymer ?
#
loop_
_entity_poly.entity_id
_entity_poly.type
_entity_poly.pdbx_seq_one_letter_code
_entity_poly.pdbx_strand_id
1 'polypeptide(L)'
;MSATHKPAKTISDKIAFGLVKFFRFFADTFFQKRYGNRAIVLETVAAVPGMVGAALLHLRCLRKIKNDEGWIKTLLDEAENERMHLITFMYIAKPNWFERFIIFIAQALFVVLYLLMYVLSSKTAHRFVGYLEEEAVVSYTHYLQELDEGRIENCPAPDIAKNYWGLASDARLRDVLLVVRIDEEEHRDVNHQLADKLANERTLLTKLESELTDNKSSN
;
A
#
# COMPACT_ATOMS: atom_id res chain seq x y z
N MET A 1 -5.71 12.68 -14.84
CA MET A 1 -6.40 11.40 -14.57
C MET A 1 -7.42 11.63 -13.48
N SER A 2 -8.61 11.03 -13.60
CA SER A 2 -9.69 11.18 -12.63
C SER A 2 -9.45 10.20 -11.46
N ALA A 3 -9.60 10.65 -10.22
CA ALA A 3 -9.54 9.78 -9.05
C ALA A 3 -10.64 8.71 -9.17
N THR A 4 -10.23 7.45 -9.26
CA THR A 4 -11.15 6.32 -9.44
C THR A 4 -11.63 5.86 -8.06
N HIS A 5 -12.94 5.76 -7.86
CA HIS A 5 -13.54 5.36 -6.58
C HIS A 5 -14.35 4.07 -6.73
N LYS A 6 -14.09 3.08 -5.87
CA LYS A 6 -14.91 1.87 -5.79
C LYS A 6 -16.12 2.07 -4.86
N PRO A 7 -17.37 2.03 -5.36
CA PRO A 7 -18.54 2.29 -4.51
C PRO A 7 -18.65 1.32 -3.32
N ALA A 8 -18.84 1.87 -2.12
CA ALA A 8 -19.04 1.09 -0.89
C ALA A 8 -20.46 0.49 -0.82
N LYS A 9 -20.61 -0.74 -1.31
CA LYS A 9 -21.93 -1.40 -1.44
C LYS A 9 -22.32 -2.18 -0.19
N THR A 10 -21.39 -2.96 0.37
CA THR A 10 -21.67 -3.84 1.52
C THR A 10 -21.47 -3.12 2.86
N ILE A 11 -22.01 -3.69 3.96
CA ILE A 11 -21.74 -3.16 5.32
C ILE A 11 -20.23 -3.15 5.61
N SER A 12 -19.52 -4.21 5.20
CA SER A 12 -18.06 -4.28 5.31
C SER A 12 -17.37 -3.15 4.55
N ASP A 13 -17.80 -2.87 3.32
CA ASP A 13 -17.19 -1.80 2.51
C ASP A 13 -17.45 -0.43 3.14
N LYS A 14 -18.66 -0.21 3.68
CA LYS A 14 -19.01 1.03 4.37
C LYS A 14 -18.19 1.24 5.65
N ILE A 15 -17.94 0.17 6.41
CA ILE A 15 -17.06 0.22 7.58
C ILE A 15 -15.63 0.57 7.13
N ALA A 16 -15.08 -0.14 6.14
CA ALA A 16 -13.75 0.13 5.60
C ALA A 16 -13.61 1.57 5.12
N PHE A 17 -14.54 2.04 4.30
CA PHE A 17 -14.55 3.42 3.78
C PHE A 17 -14.69 4.46 4.90
N GLY A 18 -15.58 4.21 5.86
CA GLY A 18 -15.77 5.09 7.01
C GLY A 18 -14.51 5.22 7.87
N LEU A 19 -13.80 4.11 8.10
CA LEU A 19 -12.51 4.13 8.80
C LEU A 19 -11.45 4.92 8.03
N VAL A 20 -11.34 4.74 6.71
CA VAL A 20 -10.41 5.53 5.89
C VAL A 20 -10.72 7.02 5.98
N LYS A 21 -11.99 7.42 5.84
CA LYS A 21 -12.38 8.83 5.96
C LYS A 21 -12.12 9.40 7.35
N PHE A 22 -12.32 8.59 8.40
CA PHE A 22 -11.94 8.95 9.76
C PHE A 22 -10.43 9.20 9.86
N PHE A 23 -9.58 8.25 9.45
CA PHE A 23 -8.13 8.43 9.51
C PHE A 23 -7.64 9.61 8.67
N ARG A 24 -8.20 9.80 7.47
CA ARG A 24 -7.88 10.96 6.62
C ARG A 24 -8.17 12.27 7.33
N PHE A 25 -9.31 12.40 7.99
CA PHE A 25 -9.64 13.61 8.73
C PHE A 25 -8.56 13.97 9.77
N PHE A 26 -8.08 12.98 10.54
CA PHE A 26 -7.00 13.21 11.50
C PHE A 26 -5.67 13.55 10.82
N ALA A 27 -5.31 12.84 9.74
CA ALA A 27 -4.09 13.09 8.99
C ALA A 27 -4.09 14.52 8.40
N ASP A 28 -5.17 14.92 7.73
CA ASP A 28 -5.28 16.24 7.11
C ASP A 28 -5.25 17.35 8.18
N THR A 29 -5.87 17.12 9.36
CA THR A 29 -5.82 18.05 10.49
C THR A 29 -4.42 18.19 11.09
N PHE A 30 -3.70 17.07 11.22
CA PHE A 30 -2.38 17.03 11.86
C PHE A 30 -1.27 17.58 10.96
N PHE A 31 -1.28 17.23 9.66
CA PHE A 31 -0.20 17.59 8.74
C PHE A 31 -0.43 18.87 7.95
N GLN A 32 -1.69 19.29 7.75
CA GLN A 32 -2.03 20.46 6.94
C GLN A 32 -1.29 20.44 5.59
N LYS A 33 -0.48 21.48 5.28
CA LYS A 33 0.30 21.59 4.02
C LYS A 33 1.72 21.00 4.08
N ARG A 34 2.05 20.21 5.11
CA ARG A 34 3.41 19.63 5.26
C ARG A 34 3.54 18.32 4.46
N TYR A 35 3.44 18.41 3.13
CA TYR A 35 3.33 17.24 2.23
C TYR A 35 4.45 16.22 2.40
N GLY A 36 5.72 16.64 2.47
CA GLY A 36 6.85 15.72 2.67
C GLY A 36 6.80 15.00 4.02
N ASN A 37 6.51 15.70 5.11
CA ASN A 37 6.35 15.07 6.43
C ASN A 37 5.10 14.18 6.48
N ARG A 38 4.02 14.57 5.80
CA ARG A 38 2.80 13.77 5.67
C ARG A 38 3.09 12.46 4.95
N ALA A 39 3.77 12.50 3.80
CA ALA A 39 4.19 11.31 3.07
C ALA A 39 4.99 10.39 3.99
N ILE A 40 6.08 10.87 4.61
CA ILE A 40 6.91 10.06 5.52
C ILE A 40 6.08 9.35 6.60
N VAL A 41 5.11 10.01 7.23
CA VAL A 41 4.30 9.34 8.26
C VAL A 41 3.30 8.36 7.65
N LEU A 42 2.66 8.71 6.54
CA LEU A 42 1.68 7.82 5.90
C LEU A 42 2.36 6.57 5.30
N GLU A 43 3.53 6.70 4.66
CA GLU A 43 4.30 5.57 4.11
C GLU A 43 4.71 4.57 5.21
N THR A 44 4.99 5.05 6.44
CA THR A 44 5.32 4.13 7.56
C THR A 44 4.13 3.26 7.97
N VAL A 45 2.91 3.73 7.70
CA VAL A 45 1.67 3.02 7.99
C VAL A 45 1.25 2.16 6.79
N ALA A 46 1.43 2.67 5.57
CA ALA A 46 1.10 1.98 4.31
C ALA A 46 1.96 0.73 4.05
N ALA A 47 3.19 0.67 4.56
CA ALA A 47 4.02 -0.55 4.46
C ALA A 47 3.58 -1.71 5.39
N VAL A 48 2.63 -1.50 6.32
CA VAL A 48 2.21 -2.51 7.30
C VAL A 48 1.23 -3.55 6.74
N PRO A 49 0.16 -3.17 6.02
CA PRO A 49 -0.86 -4.09 5.53
C PRO A 49 -0.35 -5.27 4.71
N GLY A 50 0.48 -5.02 3.69
CA GLY A 50 1.06 -6.06 2.85
C GLY A 50 1.85 -7.08 3.67
N MET A 51 2.68 -6.61 4.61
CA MET A 51 3.48 -7.47 5.50
C MET A 51 2.61 -8.36 6.40
N VAL A 52 1.59 -7.78 7.04
CA VAL A 52 0.66 -8.52 7.92
C VAL A 52 -0.16 -9.53 7.12
N GLY A 53 -0.70 -9.11 5.98
CA GLY A 53 -1.49 -9.95 5.08
C GLY A 53 -0.67 -11.13 4.56
N ALA A 54 0.53 -10.87 4.06
CA ALA A 54 1.46 -11.90 3.59
C ALA A 54 1.81 -12.89 4.69
N ALA A 55 2.18 -12.43 5.89
CA ALA A 55 2.54 -13.30 7.00
C ALA A 55 1.38 -14.20 7.43
N LEU A 56 0.17 -13.66 7.56
CA LEU A 56 -1.00 -14.44 7.94
C LEU A 56 -1.43 -15.43 6.85
N LEU A 57 -1.39 -15.03 5.58
CA LEU A 57 -1.68 -15.91 4.46
C LEU A 57 -0.64 -17.04 4.37
N HIS A 58 0.64 -16.71 4.51
CA HIS A 58 1.75 -17.67 4.55
C HIS A 58 1.55 -18.72 5.64
N LEU A 59 1.33 -18.30 6.89
CA LEU A 59 1.06 -19.23 7.99
C LEU A 59 -0.20 -20.07 7.77
N ARG A 60 -1.22 -19.54 7.08
CA ARG A 60 -2.44 -20.26 6.73
C ARG A 60 -2.18 -21.32 5.65
N CYS A 61 -1.33 -21.02 4.66
CA CYS A 61 -0.89 -21.97 3.63
C CYS A 61 -0.13 -23.14 4.25
N LEU A 62 0.86 -22.84 5.11
CA LEU A 62 1.65 -23.84 5.81
C LEU A 62 0.78 -24.77 6.68
N ARG A 63 -0.11 -24.22 7.51
CA ARG A 63 -0.96 -25.03 8.39
C ARG A 63 -1.99 -25.89 7.64
N LYS A 64 -2.36 -25.50 6.42
CA LYS A 64 -3.37 -26.21 5.62
C LYS A 64 -2.76 -27.04 4.49
N ILE A 65 -1.44 -27.00 4.30
CA ILE A 65 -0.72 -27.66 3.20
C ILE A 65 -1.37 -27.30 1.86
N LYS A 66 -1.44 -25.99 1.59
CA LYS A 66 -2.06 -25.41 0.40
C LYS A 66 -1.17 -24.35 -0.21
N ASN A 67 -1.41 -24.05 -1.49
CA ASN A 67 -0.76 -22.95 -2.21
C ASN A 67 -1.65 -21.68 -2.16
N ASP A 68 -1.13 -20.56 -2.65
CA ASP A 68 -1.78 -19.25 -2.65
C ASP A 68 -1.71 -18.50 -3.99
N GLU A 69 -1.34 -19.17 -5.09
CA GLU A 69 -1.27 -18.56 -6.43
C GLU A 69 -0.36 -17.31 -6.53
N GLY A 70 0.57 -17.11 -5.59
CA GLY A 70 1.51 -15.99 -5.58
C GLY A 70 1.06 -14.74 -4.80
N TRP A 71 -0.11 -14.76 -4.14
CA TRP A 71 -0.61 -13.60 -3.38
C TRP A 71 0.33 -13.17 -2.23
N ILE A 72 1.03 -14.10 -1.58
CA ILE A 72 2.03 -13.81 -0.55
C ILE A 72 3.14 -12.95 -1.16
N LYS A 73 3.63 -13.30 -2.35
CA LYS A 73 4.67 -12.52 -3.02
C LYS A 73 4.17 -11.13 -3.36
N THR A 74 2.98 -11.02 -3.97
CA THR A 74 2.36 -9.72 -4.28
C THR A 74 2.27 -8.81 -3.06
N LEU A 75 1.82 -9.34 -1.91
CA LEU A 75 1.67 -8.56 -0.68
C LEU A 75 3.02 -8.17 -0.04
N LEU A 76 4.05 -9.00 -0.20
CA LEU A 76 5.41 -8.64 0.25
C LEU A 76 6.04 -7.58 -0.67
N ASP A 77 5.81 -7.69 -1.98
CA ASP A 77 6.29 -6.72 -2.96
C ASP A 77 5.62 -5.35 -2.73
N GLU A 78 4.31 -5.31 -2.44
CA GLU A 78 3.58 -4.09 -2.02
C GLU A 78 4.22 -3.47 -0.77
N ALA A 79 4.41 -4.26 0.30
CA ALA A 79 5.02 -3.75 1.53
C ALA A 79 6.46 -3.25 1.34
N GLU A 80 7.22 -3.85 0.43
CA GLU A 80 8.55 -3.37 0.05
C GLU A 80 8.46 -2.08 -0.76
N ASN A 81 7.53 -1.97 -1.71
CA ASN A 81 7.34 -0.79 -2.53
C ASN A 81 7.00 0.44 -1.68
N GLU A 82 6.05 0.32 -0.75
CA GLU A 82 5.70 1.33 0.25
C GLU A 82 6.92 1.76 1.11
N ARG A 83 7.75 0.78 1.50
CA ARG A 83 9.01 1.08 2.22
C ARG A 83 9.99 1.85 1.33
N MET A 84 10.01 1.62 0.02
CA MET A 84 10.84 2.37 -0.92
C MET A 84 10.33 3.79 -1.15
N HIS A 85 9.02 4.02 -1.09
CA HIS A 85 8.45 5.37 -1.04
C HIS A 85 8.95 6.12 0.19
N LEU A 86 8.82 5.51 1.38
CA LEU A 86 9.33 6.08 2.63
C LEU A 86 10.81 6.47 2.55
N ILE A 87 11.66 5.54 2.13
CA ILE A 87 13.11 5.78 2.08
C ILE A 87 13.42 6.92 1.11
N THR A 88 12.73 6.97 -0.03
CA THR A 88 12.87 8.06 -1.00
C THR A 88 12.55 9.41 -0.36
N PHE A 89 11.43 9.52 0.34
CA PHE A 89 11.06 10.77 1.01
C PHE A 89 11.96 11.13 2.20
N MET A 90 12.59 10.16 2.87
CA MET A 90 13.58 10.43 3.92
C MET A 90 14.85 11.14 3.40
N TYR A 91 15.18 10.99 2.12
CA TYR A 91 16.26 11.74 1.48
C TYR A 91 15.85 13.15 1.07
N ILE A 92 14.54 13.43 0.96
CA ILE A 92 13.98 14.73 0.58
C ILE A 92 13.66 15.56 1.84
N ALA A 93 13.06 14.94 2.85
CA ALA A 93 12.66 15.57 4.10
C ALA A 93 13.08 14.71 5.29
N LYS A 94 13.54 15.33 6.38
CA LYS A 94 13.95 14.63 7.59
C LYS A 94 12.93 14.82 8.69
N PRO A 95 12.35 13.73 9.24
CA PRO A 95 11.44 13.85 10.37
C PRO A 95 12.21 14.23 11.63
N ASN A 96 11.65 15.13 12.43
CA ASN A 96 12.23 15.50 13.72
C ASN A 96 11.95 14.42 14.80
N TRP A 97 12.50 14.59 16.00
CA TRP A 97 12.35 13.60 17.08
C TRP A 97 10.89 13.39 17.51
N PHE A 98 10.07 14.45 17.47
CA PHE A 98 8.66 14.39 17.84
C PHE A 98 7.84 13.64 16.79
N GLU A 99 8.11 13.89 15.50
CA GLU A 99 7.50 13.14 14.39
C GLU A 99 7.87 11.66 14.43
N ARG A 100 9.13 11.33 14.74
CA ARG A 100 9.57 9.95 14.94
C ARG A 100 8.84 9.26 16.10
N PHE A 101 8.62 9.98 17.20
CA PHE A 101 7.83 9.45 18.32
C PHE A 101 6.38 9.19 17.91
N ILE A 102 5.77 10.10 17.14
CA ILE A 102 4.40 9.90 16.60
C ILE A 102 4.35 8.71 15.65
N ILE A 103 5.30 8.58 14.74
CA ILE A 103 5.41 7.41 13.84
C ILE A 103 5.44 6.13 14.65
N PHE A 104 6.27 6.07 15.70
CA PHE A 104 6.35 4.88 16.55
C PHE A 104 5.00 4.50 17.18
N ILE A 105 4.29 5.47 17.76
CA ILE A 105 2.98 5.24 18.38
C ILE A 105 1.93 4.86 17.33
N ALA A 106 1.88 5.59 16.21
CA ALA A 106 0.95 5.33 15.12
C ALA A 106 1.14 3.92 14.54
N GLN A 107 2.39 3.53 14.29
CA GLN A 107 2.72 2.21 13.79
C GLN A 107 2.36 1.11 14.80
N ALA A 108 2.67 1.29 16.08
CA ALA A 108 2.33 0.31 17.11
C ALA A 108 0.81 0.08 17.22
N LEU A 109 0.02 1.15 17.18
CA LEU A 109 -1.44 1.06 17.20
C LEU A 109 -1.97 0.44 15.90
N PHE A 110 -1.48 0.90 14.75
CA PHE A 110 -1.98 0.48 13.45
C PHE A 110 -1.70 -0.99 13.16
N VAL A 111 -0.51 -1.51 13.53
CA VAL A 111 -0.18 -2.93 13.41
C VAL A 111 -1.21 -3.78 14.15
N VAL A 112 -1.56 -3.43 15.39
CA VAL A 112 -2.55 -4.17 16.20
C VAL A 112 -3.94 -4.06 15.58
N LEU A 113 -4.37 -2.86 15.19
CA LEU A 113 -5.70 -2.64 14.60
C LEU A 113 -5.87 -3.39 13.28
N TYR A 114 -4.87 -3.29 12.39
CA TYR A 114 -4.90 -3.96 11.10
C TYR A 114 -4.82 -5.48 11.25
N LEU A 115 -3.98 -5.99 12.15
CA LEU A 115 -3.91 -7.42 12.48
C LEU A 115 -5.28 -7.95 12.93
N LEU A 116 -5.94 -7.27 13.87
CA LEU A 116 -7.26 -7.65 14.34
C LEU A 116 -8.30 -7.60 13.21
N MET A 117 -8.28 -6.54 12.39
CA MET A 117 -9.17 -6.41 11.23
C MET A 117 -8.97 -7.58 10.25
N TYR A 118 -7.72 -7.93 9.94
CA TYR A 118 -7.40 -9.01 9.00
C TYR A 118 -7.82 -10.38 9.53
N VAL A 119 -7.60 -10.66 10.82
CA VAL A 119 -8.02 -11.91 11.45
C VAL A 119 -9.54 -12.05 11.49
N LEU A 120 -10.26 -10.96 11.79
CA LEU A 120 -11.72 -10.94 11.81
C LEU A 120 -12.32 -11.04 10.40
N SER A 121 -11.75 -10.32 9.43
CA SER A 121 -12.20 -10.28 8.05
C SER A 121 -11.09 -9.77 7.13
N SER A 122 -10.31 -10.68 6.53
CA SER A 122 -9.29 -10.33 5.54
C SER A 122 -9.89 -9.57 4.34
N LYS A 123 -11.14 -9.88 3.96
CA LYS A 123 -11.88 -9.13 2.94
C LYS A 123 -12.00 -7.65 3.29
N THR A 124 -12.41 -7.35 4.53
CA THR A 124 -12.58 -5.97 5.01
C THR A 124 -11.23 -5.27 5.09
N ALA A 125 -10.19 -5.98 5.53
CA ALA A 125 -8.83 -5.45 5.59
C ALA A 125 -8.30 -5.05 4.20
N HIS A 126 -8.43 -5.91 3.18
CA HIS A 126 -8.04 -5.54 1.81
C HIS A 126 -8.90 -4.40 1.24
N ARG A 127 -10.21 -4.40 1.50
CA ARG A 127 -11.06 -3.27 1.07
C ARG A 127 -10.68 -1.95 1.75
N PHE A 128 -10.24 -2.01 3.00
CA PHE A 128 -9.74 -0.86 3.74
C PHE A 128 -8.46 -0.30 3.11
N VAL A 129 -7.50 -1.17 2.76
CA VAL A 129 -6.27 -0.77 2.04
C VAL A 129 -6.61 -0.16 0.68
N GLY A 130 -7.47 -0.82 -0.12
CA GLY A 130 -7.87 -0.27 -1.42
C GLY A 130 -8.50 1.13 -1.31
N TYR A 131 -9.21 1.43 -0.21
CA TYR A 131 -9.68 2.80 0.05
C TYR A 131 -8.59 3.74 0.56
N LEU A 132 -7.59 3.28 1.32
CA LEU A 132 -6.42 4.10 1.68
C LEU A 132 -5.70 4.56 0.41
N GLU A 133 -5.48 3.65 -0.54
CA GLU A 133 -4.72 3.98 -1.75
C GLU A 133 -5.51 4.88 -2.70
N GLU A 134 -6.85 4.81 -2.71
CA GLU A 134 -7.66 5.86 -3.35
C GLU A 134 -7.34 7.26 -2.81
N GLU A 135 -7.16 7.38 -1.49
CA GLU A 135 -6.80 8.65 -0.87
C GLU A 135 -5.32 9.01 -1.07
N ALA A 136 -4.43 8.01 -1.21
CA ALA A 136 -3.02 8.20 -1.56
C ALA A 136 -2.89 8.76 -2.98
N VAL A 137 -3.56 8.17 -3.97
CA VAL A 137 -3.59 8.67 -5.36
C VAL A 137 -4.09 10.12 -5.43
N VAL A 138 -5.12 10.47 -4.66
CA VAL A 138 -5.60 11.86 -4.53
C VAL A 138 -4.53 12.76 -3.91
N SER A 139 -3.87 12.29 -2.84
CA SER A 139 -2.82 13.03 -2.14
C SER A 139 -1.63 13.34 -3.04
N TYR A 140 -1.14 12.36 -3.79
CA TYR A 140 -0.04 12.53 -4.75
C TYR A 140 -0.43 13.39 -5.94
N THR A 141 -1.69 13.34 -6.37
CA THR A 141 -2.20 14.26 -7.39
C THR A 141 -2.18 15.71 -6.91
N HIS A 142 -2.60 15.98 -5.67
CA HIS A 142 -2.47 17.32 -5.08
C HIS A 142 -1.01 17.72 -4.91
N TYR A 143 -0.12 16.79 -4.52
CA TYR A 143 1.30 17.08 -4.39
C TYR A 143 1.90 17.49 -5.74
N LEU A 144 1.62 16.74 -6.80
CA LEU A 144 2.02 17.11 -8.17
C LEU A 144 1.50 18.50 -8.58
N GLN A 145 0.25 18.82 -8.24
CA GLN A 145 -0.33 20.13 -8.53
C GLN A 145 0.38 21.27 -7.79
N GLU A 146 0.66 21.12 -6.49
CA GLU A 146 1.40 22.13 -5.72
C GLU A 146 2.83 22.35 -6.28
N LEU A 147 3.46 21.28 -6.77
CA LEU A 147 4.77 21.33 -7.42
C LEU A 147 4.69 22.04 -8.78
N ASP A 148 3.71 21.68 -9.62
CA ASP A 148 3.51 22.26 -10.95
C ASP A 148 3.15 23.75 -10.88
N GLU A 149 2.46 24.17 -9.82
CA GLU A 149 2.15 25.58 -9.53
C GLU A 149 3.30 26.33 -8.84
N GLY A 150 4.45 25.68 -8.64
CA GLY A 150 5.68 26.29 -8.12
C GLY A 150 5.68 26.57 -6.62
N ARG A 151 4.71 26.03 -5.87
CA ARG A 151 4.65 26.18 -4.39
C ARG A 151 5.62 25.25 -3.67
N ILE A 152 6.06 24.19 -4.34
CA ILE A 152 7.04 23.24 -3.84
C ILE A 152 8.21 23.19 -4.82
N GLU A 153 9.43 23.25 -4.29
CA GLU A 153 10.64 23.11 -5.08
C GLU A 153 10.73 21.70 -5.69
N ASN A 154 10.86 21.64 -7.02
CA ASN A 154 11.11 20.40 -7.74
C ASN A 154 12.60 20.00 -7.63
N CYS A 155 13.07 19.55 -6.47
CA CYS A 155 14.48 19.20 -6.25
C CYS A 155 14.93 17.97 -7.09
N PRO A 156 16.25 17.73 -7.25
CA PRO A 156 16.74 16.51 -7.89
C PRO A 156 16.26 15.24 -7.17
N ALA A 157 15.90 14.21 -7.94
CA ALA A 157 15.49 12.94 -7.35
C ALA A 157 16.68 12.25 -6.64
N PRO A 158 16.47 11.60 -5.49
CA PRO A 158 17.49 10.79 -4.83
C PRO A 158 17.94 9.63 -5.72
N ASP A 159 19.22 9.26 -5.66
CA ASP A 159 19.75 8.17 -6.51
C ASP A 159 19.10 6.81 -6.19
N ILE A 160 18.68 6.59 -4.94
CA ILE A 160 17.94 5.38 -4.59
C ILE A 160 16.62 5.26 -5.36
N ALA A 161 15.91 6.39 -5.54
CA ALA A 161 14.68 6.44 -6.31
C ALA A 161 14.97 6.19 -7.80
N LYS A 162 15.98 6.86 -8.36
CA LYS A 162 16.36 6.66 -9.76
C LYS A 162 16.71 5.21 -10.05
N ASN A 163 17.46 4.56 -9.16
CA ASN A 163 17.84 3.17 -9.32
C ASN A 163 16.66 2.21 -9.17
N TYR A 164 15.76 2.45 -8.21
CA TYR A 164 14.61 1.58 -7.96
C TYR A 164 13.57 1.65 -9.09
N TRP A 165 13.19 2.85 -9.53
CA TRP A 165 12.20 3.04 -10.60
C TRP A 165 12.82 3.16 -12.01
N GLY A 166 14.14 3.01 -12.16
CA GLY A 166 14.82 3.13 -13.44
C GLY A 166 14.69 4.51 -14.10
N LEU A 167 14.68 5.59 -13.31
CA LEU A 167 14.51 6.96 -13.80
C LEU A 167 15.78 7.49 -14.49
N ALA A 168 15.60 8.51 -15.33
CA ALA A 168 16.71 9.22 -15.97
C ALA A 168 17.67 9.85 -14.94
N SER A 169 18.93 10.04 -15.31
CA SER A 169 19.96 10.57 -14.42
C SER A 169 19.67 11.98 -13.90
N ASP A 170 18.94 12.77 -14.69
CA ASP A 170 18.51 14.14 -14.41
C ASP A 170 17.07 14.22 -13.85
N ALA A 171 16.45 13.08 -13.53
CA ALA A 171 15.11 13.02 -12.94
C ALA A 171 14.99 13.85 -11.67
N ARG A 172 13.80 14.43 -11.46
CA ARG A 172 13.48 15.33 -10.37
C ARG A 172 12.33 14.79 -9.52
N LEU A 173 12.02 15.48 -8.42
CA LEU A 173 10.94 15.13 -7.51
C LEU A 173 9.61 14.87 -8.23
N ARG A 174 9.29 15.68 -9.25
CA ARG A 174 8.08 15.48 -10.05
C ARG A 174 8.00 14.08 -10.69
N ASP A 175 9.12 13.58 -11.22
CA ASP A 175 9.17 12.27 -11.88
C ASP A 175 8.98 11.14 -10.86
N VAL A 176 9.55 11.30 -9.66
CA VAL A 176 9.34 10.40 -8.52
C VAL A 176 7.86 10.37 -8.11
N LEU A 177 7.22 11.54 -7.96
CA LEU A 177 5.80 11.61 -7.57
C LEU A 177 4.87 10.97 -8.61
N LEU A 178 5.25 10.99 -9.89
CA LEU A 178 4.48 10.32 -10.94
C LEU A 178 4.54 8.80 -10.82
N VAL A 179 5.74 8.23 -10.62
CA VAL A 179 5.89 6.77 -10.49
C VAL A 179 5.32 6.25 -9.18
N VAL A 180 5.52 6.98 -8.07
CA VAL A 180 4.88 6.67 -6.78
C VAL A 180 3.36 6.65 -6.93
N ARG A 181 2.74 7.64 -7.57
CA ARG A 181 1.29 7.63 -7.80
C ARG A 181 0.83 6.43 -8.64
N ILE A 182 1.65 5.96 -9.57
CA ILE A 182 1.32 4.76 -10.38
C ILE A 182 1.34 3.52 -9.49
N ASP A 183 2.34 3.38 -8.62
CA ASP A 183 2.41 2.28 -7.65
C ASP A 183 1.15 2.26 -6.76
N GLU A 184 0.71 3.44 -6.30
CA GLU A 184 -0.51 3.59 -5.49
C GLU A 184 -1.80 3.21 -6.24
N GLU A 185 -1.85 3.49 -7.55
CA GLU A 185 -2.95 3.04 -8.40
C GLU A 185 -2.97 1.50 -8.53
N GLU A 186 -1.79 0.87 -8.62
CA GLU A 186 -1.65 -0.58 -8.63
C GLU A 186 -2.08 -1.20 -7.29
N HIS A 187 -1.56 -0.70 -6.17
CA HIS A 187 -1.90 -1.17 -4.82
C HIS A 187 -3.41 -1.05 -4.56
N ARG A 188 -4.02 0.06 -4.96
CA ARG A 188 -5.48 0.27 -4.93
C ARG A 188 -6.22 -0.86 -5.63
N ASP A 189 -5.85 -1.13 -6.87
CA ASP A 189 -6.58 -2.06 -7.73
C ASP A 189 -6.39 -3.51 -7.26
N VAL A 190 -5.16 -3.88 -6.88
CA VAL A 190 -4.82 -5.20 -6.32
C VAL A 190 -5.60 -5.45 -5.03
N ASN A 191 -5.63 -4.51 -4.09
CA ASN A 191 -6.35 -4.68 -2.83
C ASN A 191 -7.88 -4.72 -3.02
N HIS A 192 -8.42 -3.91 -3.93
CA HIS A 192 -9.84 -3.99 -4.30
C HIS A 192 -10.20 -5.31 -4.97
N GLN A 193 -9.31 -5.88 -5.77
CA GLN A 193 -9.46 -7.21 -6.40
C GLN A 193 -9.39 -8.32 -5.36
N LEU A 194 -8.42 -8.30 -4.45
CA LEU A 194 -8.30 -9.26 -3.35
C LEU A 194 -9.54 -9.28 -2.47
N ALA A 195 -10.09 -8.10 -2.15
CA ALA A 195 -11.35 -7.99 -1.43
C ALA A 195 -12.52 -8.64 -2.21
N ASP A 196 -12.63 -8.43 -3.52
CA ASP A 196 -13.67 -9.06 -4.33
C ASP A 196 -13.50 -10.58 -4.44
N LYS A 197 -12.27 -11.07 -4.65
CA LYS A 197 -11.96 -12.50 -4.69
C LYS A 197 -12.34 -13.18 -3.38
N LEU A 198 -11.98 -12.57 -2.25
CA LEU A 198 -12.38 -13.07 -0.92
C LEU A 198 -13.90 -13.01 -0.68
N ALA A 199 -14.60 -12.05 -1.26
CA ALA A 199 -16.06 -11.98 -1.19
C ALA A 199 -16.73 -13.14 -1.96
N ASN A 200 -16.18 -13.49 -3.12
CA ASN A 200 -16.75 -14.50 -4.02
C ASN A 200 -16.32 -15.93 -3.66
N GLU A 201 -15.02 -16.16 -3.45
CA GLU A 201 -14.43 -17.50 -3.28
C GLU A 201 -14.21 -17.88 -1.81
N ARG A 202 -14.34 -16.92 -0.87
CA ARG A 202 -14.15 -17.09 0.58
C ARG A 202 -12.73 -17.48 1.03
N THR A 203 -11.78 -17.73 0.13
CA THR A 203 -10.39 -18.07 0.46
C THR A 203 -9.44 -17.75 -0.69
N LEU A 204 -8.20 -17.39 -0.37
CA LEU A 204 -7.10 -17.25 -1.35
C LEU A 204 -6.25 -18.53 -1.46
N LEU A 205 -6.75 -19.65 -0.93
CA LEU A 205 -5.96 -20.87 -0.84
C LEU A 205 -6.35 -21.81 -1.97
N THR A 206 -5.35 -22.34 -2.66
CA THR A 206 -5.54 -23.30 -3.74
C THR A 206 -4.98 -24.67 -3.39
N LYS A 207 -5.43 -25.69 -4.11
CA LYS A 207 -4.90 -27.04 -3.95
C LYS A 207 -3.49 -27.09 -4.57
N LEU A 208 -2.65 -27.98 -4.04
CA LEU A 208 -1.41 -28.33 -4.72
C LEU A 208 -1.77 -29.07 -6.02
N GLU A 209 -1.31 -28.57 -7.15
CA GLU A 209 -1.37 -29.30 -8.41
C GLU A 209 -0.31 -30.42 -8.38
N SER A 210 -0.65 -31.61 -8.87
CA SER A 210 0.33 -32.69 -8.94
C SER A 210 1.23 -32.50 -10.16
N GLU A 211 2.53 -32.32 -9.95
CA GLU A 211 3.53 -32.18 -11.03
C GLU A 211 3.84 -33.49 -11.79
N LEU A 212 3.04 -34.56 -11.61
CA LEU A 212 3.42 -35.94 -11.96
C LEU A 212 2.65 -36.59 -13.13
N THR A 213 2.21 -35.82 -14.12
CA THR A 213 1.75 -36.40 -15.40
C THR A 213 2.26 -35.56 -16.55
N ASP A 214 3.43 -35.92 -17.10
CA ASP A 214 3.73 -35.80 -18.55
C ASP A 214 5.08 -36.39 -19.00
N ASN A 215 5.92 -36.94 -18.10
CA ASN A 215 7.19 -37.59 -18.48
C ASN A 215 7.12 -39.13 -18.62
N LYS A 216 5.99 -39.68 -19.09
CA LYS A 216 5.89 -41.10 -19.48
C LYS A 216 5.19 -41.29 -20.83
N SER A 217 5.77 -40.77 -21.91
CA SER A 217 5.50 -41.28 -23.27
C SER A 217 6.61 -40.89 -24.25
N SER A 218 7.84 -41.29 -23.97
CA SER A 218 8.93 -41.31 -24.97
C SER A 218 9.98 -42.35 -24.53
N ASN A 219 9.63 -43.63 -24.67
CA ASN A 219 10.58 -44.74 -24.76
C ASN A 219 10.24 -45.54 -26.02
#